data_AF-A0A7M6DPA2-F1
#
_entry.id   AF-A0A7M6DPA2-F1
#
_cell.length_a   1.000
_cell.length_b   1.000
_cell.length_c   1.000
_cell.angle_alpha   90.00
_cell.angle_beta   90.00
_cell.angle_gamma   90.00
#
_symmetry.space_group_name_H-M   'P 1'
#
loop_
_entity.id
_entity.type
_entity.pdbx_description
1 polymer ?
#
loop_
_entity_poly.entity_id
_entity_poly.type
_entity_poly.pdbx_seq_one_letter_code
_entity_poly.pdbx_strand_id
1 'polypeptide(L)'
;LLSIHRLPYATIFGGVGAFTKEDFQRINGFSNMFWGWGGEDDDLYTRITKVGFKLTRPSLKRGRYTMIRIHHFQSSKADPNRMNLLRNSAQRMSADGLNTLKYKLDKVDQQPLVTFVKIELKRSMYSK
;
A
#
# COMPACT_ATOMS: atom_id res chain seq x y z
N LEU A 1 2.75 -17.30 -27.66
CA LEU A 1 2.84 -17.82 -26.27
C LEU A 1 1.80 -17.13 -25.41
N LEU A 2 0.72 -17.82 -25.04
CA LEU A 2 -0.34 -17.27 -24.19
C LEU A 2 0.23 -17.07 -22.78
N SER A 3 0.49 -15.81 -22.39
CA SER A 3 0.81 -15.47 -21.01
C SER A 3 -0.36 -15.91 -20.12
N ILE A 4 -0.13 -16.89 -19.26
CA ILE A 4 -1.12 -17.31 -18.27
C ILE A 4 -1.15 -16.24 -17.19
N HIS A 5 -2.22 -15.44 -17.17
CA HIS A 5 -2.41 -14.39 -16.18
C HIS A 5 -2.85 -15.04 -14.86
N ARG A 6 -1.91 -15.29 -13.95
CA ARG A 6 -2.15 -15.87 -12.62
C ARG A 6 -1.84 -14.86 -11.54
N LEU A 7 -2.59 -14.93 -10.44
CA LEU A 7 -2.22 -14.22 -9.22
C LEU A 7 -0.96 -14.88 -8.63
N PRO A 8 0.04 -14.10 -8.17
CA PRO A 8 1.22 -14.65 -7.50
C PRO A 8 0.87 -15.47 -6.25
N TYR A 9 -0.10 -15.02 -5.46
CA TYR A 9 -0.65 -15.71 -4.28
C TYR A 9 -2.06 -15.21 -3.96
N ALA A 10 -2.84 -15.99 -3.20
CA ALA A 10 -4.28 -15.74 -3.01
C ALA A 10 -4.60 -14.46 -2.22
N THR A 11 -3.69 -14.01 -1.36
CA THR A 11 -3.87 -12.83 -0.49
C THR A 11 -3.25 -11.55 -1.06
N ILE A 12 -2.70 -11.58 -2.29
CA ILE A 12 -2.06 -10.41 -2.89
C ILE A 12 -3.04 -9.24 -3.02
N PHE A 13 -2.66 -8.10 -2.45
CA PHE A 13 -3.44 -6.86 -2.52
C PHE A 13 -2.70 -5.71 -3.25
N GLY A 14 -1.45 -5.94 -3.67
CA GLY A 14 -0.66 -4.93 -4.37
C GLY A 14 -1.10 -4.61 -5.79
N GLY A 15 -0.58 -3.51 -6.32
CA GLY A 15 -0.89 -3.00 -7.66
C GLY A 15 -2.02 -1.98 -7.63
N VAL A 16 -3.27 -2.43 -7.84
CA VAL A 16 -4.46 -1.55 -7.86
C VAL A 16 -5.52 -2.11 -6.94
N GLY A 17 -5.88 -1.33 -5.91
CA GLY A 17 -6.94 -1.63 -4.94
C GLY A 17 -7.90 -0.46 -4.78
N ALA A 18 -9.10 -0.73 -4.27
CA ALA A 18 -10.13 0.29 -4.02
C ALA A 18 -10.78 0.06 -2.66
N PHE A 19 -11.13 1.16 -2.00
CA PHE A 19 -11.83 1.19 -0.72
C PHE A 19 -12.89 2.29 -0.75
N THR A 20 -13.98 2.10 0.00
CA THR A 20 -14.77 3.25 0.44
C THR A 20 -13.95 4.07 1.43
N LYS A 21 -14.33 5.34 1.63
CA LYS A 21 -13.67 6.19 2.62
C LYS A 21 -13.79 5.57 4.02
N GLU A 22 -14.98 5.07 4.34
CA GLU A 22 -15.33 4.49 5.63
C GLU A 22 -14.53 3.21 5.90
N ASP A 23 -14.40 2.33 4.90
CA ASP A 23 -13.60 1.10 5.02
C ASP A 23 -12.12 1.41 5.21
N PHE A 24 -11.58 2.38 4.45
CA PHE A 24 -10.18 2.79 4.57
C PHE A 24 -9.89 3.39 5.95
N GLN A 25 -10.82 4.20 6.48
CA GLN A 25 -10.72 4.74 7.84
C GLN A 25 -10.84 3.65 8.91
N ARG A 26 -11.73 2.67 8.71
CA ARG A 26 -11.92 1.55 9.65
C ARG A 26 -10.68 0.68 9.77
N ILE A 27 -9.90 0.55 8.69
CA ILE A 27 -8.61 -0.17 8.73
C ILE A 27 -7.42 0.70 9.18
N ASN A 28 -7.66 1.95 9.59
CA ASN A 28 -6.64 2.94 9.89
C ASN A 28 -5.63 3.14 8.74
N GLY A 29 -6.06 3.01 7.49
CA GLY A 29 -5.20 3.14 6.31
C GLY A 29 -3.98 2.21 6.27
N PHE A 30 -2.98 2.58 5.45
CA PHE A 30 -1.70 1.90 5.36
C PHE A 30 -0.80 2.17 6.57
N SER A 31 0.16 1.28 6.84
CA SER A 31 1.25 1.50 7.79
C SER A 31 2.22 2.58 7.31
N ASN A 32 2.70 3.43 8.24
CA ASN A 32 3.75 4.41 7.94
C ASN A 32 5.18 3.87 8.19
N MET A 33 5.32 2.58 8.51
CA MET A 33 6.58 1.99 8.99
C MET A 33 7.40 1.29 7.90
N PHE A 34 6.87 1.11 6.69
CA PHE A 34 7.58 0.47 5.59
C PHE A 34 8.44 1.49 4.82
N TRP A 35 9.75 1.52 5.10
CA TRP A 35 10.73 2.39 4.44
C TRP A 35 11.69 1.56 3.58
N GLY A 36 11.24 1.23 2.38
CA GLY A 36 11.94 0.34 1.45
C GLY A 36 10.93 -0.47 0.65
N TRP A 37 11.42 -1.45 -0.11
CA TRP A 37 10.54 -2.25 -0.97
C TRP A 37 9.92 -3.44 -0.22
N GLY A 38 8.58 -3.54 -0.27
CA GLY A 38 7.83 -4.76 -0.05
C GLY A 38 7.30 -5.00 1.38
N GLY A 39 6.11 -5.59 1.44
CA GLY A 39 5.40 -6.03 2.64
C GLY A 39 4.30 -5.05 3.09
N GLU A 40 4.27 -3.84 2.57
CA GLU A 40 3.24 -2.84 2.86
C GLU A 40 1.83 -3.31 2.43
N ASP A 41 1.73 -3.96 1.27
CA ASP A 41 0.46 -4.48 0.75
C ASP A 41 -0.02 -5.71 1.53
N ASP A 42 0.92 -6.53 2.02
CA ASP A 42 0.61 -7.70 2.85
C ASP A 42 0.21 -7.28 4.28
N ASP A 43 0.80 -6.21 4.82
CA ASP A 43 0.35 -5.53 6.05
C ASP A 43 -1.08 -5.00 5.86
N LEU A 44 -1.35 -4.32 4.74
CA LEU A 44 -2.68 -3.83 4.44
C LEU A 44 -3.71 -4.98 4.36
N TYR A 45 -3.38 -6.09 3.72
CA TYR A 45 -4.26 -7.27 3.71
C TYR A 45 -4.55 -7.81 5.12
N THR A 46 -3.54 -7.80 6.00
CA THR A 46 -3.71 -8.20 7.41
C THR A 46 -4.66 -7.25 8.14
N ARG A 47 -4.59 -5.93 7.89
CA ARG A 47 -5.52 -4.94 8.47
C ARG A 47 -6.96 -5.13 7.98
N ILE A 48 -7.15 -5.37 6.69
CA ILE A 48 -8.46 -5.66 6.08
C ILE A 48 -9.10 -6.87 6.76
N THR A 49 -8.36 -7.98 6.85
CA THR A 49 -8.89 -9.21 7.44
C THR A 49 -9.09 -9.09 8.95
N LYS A 50 -8.26 -8.29 9.65
CA LYS A 50 -8.40 -8.04 11.09
C LYS A 50 -9.75 -7.39 11.46
N VAL A 51 -10.31 -6.55 10.60
CA VAL A 51 -11.63 -5.93 10.81
C VAL A 51 -12.79 -6.75 10.26
N GLY A 52 -12.52 -7.98 9.77
CA GLY A 52 -13.51 -8.91 9.25
C GLY A 52 -13.87 -8.70 7.78
N PHE A 53 -13.16 -7.84 7.05
CA PHE A 53 -13.40 -7.63 5.63
C PHE A 53 -12.79 -8.76 4.79
N LYS A 54 -13.37 -8.94 3.60
CA LYS A 54 -12.96 -9.95 2.62
C LYS A 54 -12.52 -9.28 1.33
N LEU A 55 -11.50 -9.86 0.71
CA LEU A 55 -10.98 -9.39 -0.55
C LEU A 55 -11.89 -9.81 -1.71
N THR A 56 -12.45 -8.82 -2.41
CA THR A 56 -13.20 -9.03 -3.66
C THR A 56 -12.32 -8.72 -4.86
N ARG A 57 -12.48 -9.47 -5.96
CA ARG A 57 -11.72 -9.25 -7.19
C ARG A 57 -12.60 -9.34 -8.43
N PRO A 58 -12.32 -8.56 -9.48
CA PRO A 58 -12.91 -8.82 -10.80
C PRO A 58 -12.46 -10.19 -11.32
N SER A 59 -13.20 -10.72 -12.29
CA SER A 59 -12.82 -11.99 -12.92
C SER A 59 -11.47 -11.86 -13.62
N LEU A 60 -10.70 -12.96 -13.69
CA LEU A 60 -9.37 -13.00 -14.35
C LEU A 60 -9.41 -12.68 -15.86
N LYS A 61 -10.62 -12.65 -16.45
CA LYS A 61 -10.83 -12.17 -17.83
C LYS A 61 -10.87 -10.64 -17.92
N ARG A 62 -11.45 -9.95 -16.94
CA ARG A 62 -11.60 -8.49 -16.92
C ARG A 62 -10.49 -7.77 -16.15
N GLY A 63 -10.00 -8.35 -15.06
CA GLY A 63 -8.98 -7.76 -14.18
C GLY A 63 -7.55 -7.94 -14.68
N ARG A 64 -7.29 -7.71 -15.97
CA ARG A 64 -5.95 -7.84 -16.55
C ARG A 64 -5.29 -6.47 -16.62
N TYR A 65 -4.02 -6.42 -16.22
CA TYR A 65 -3.21 -5.21 -16.24
C TYR A 65 -1.94 -5.44 -17.06
N THR A 66 -1.46 -4.39 -17.70
CA THR A 66 -0.19 -4.40 -18.43
C THR A 66 0.77 -3.44 -17.75
N MET A 67 1.94 -3.96 -17.33
CA MET A 67 3.02 -3.14 -16.77
C MET A 67 3.73 -2.39 -17.90
N ILE A 68 3.90 -1.08 -17.73
CA ILE A 68 4.78 -0.27 -18.58
C ILE A 68 6.24 -0.57 -18.18
N ARG A 69 6.90 -1.44 -18.93
CA ARG A 69 8.21 -2.02 -18.56
C ARG A 69 9.35 -1.02 -18.44
N ILE A 70 9.32 0.04 -19.24
CA ILE A 70 10.42 1.02 -19.35
C ILE A 70 10.68 1.75 -18.02
N HIS A 71 9.70 1.78 -17.10
CA HIS A 71 9.82 2.45 -15.81
C HIS A 71 9.89 1.48 -14.62
N HIS A 72 9.97 0.17 -14.87
CA HIS A 72 10.00 -0.83 -13.80
C HIS A 72 11.43 -1.11 -13.31
N PHE A 73 12.03 -0.09 -12.69
CA PHE A 73 13.29 -0.23 -11.97
C PHE A 73 13.00 -0.38 -10.49
N GLN A 74 13.42 -1.48 -9.89
CA GLN A 74 13.34 -1.68 -8.45
C GLN A 74 14.34 -0.73 -7.78
N SER A 75 13.85 0.44 -7.36
CA SER A 75 14.70 1.57 -6.97
C SER A 75 15.20 1.49 -5.52
N SER A 76 14.56 0.68 -4.67
CA SER A 76 14.92 0.56 -3.25
C SER A 76 15.12 -0.89 -2.82
N LYS A 77 16.11 -1.12 -1.95
CA LYS A 77 16.29 -2.39 -1.25
C LYS A 77 15.09 -2.69 -0.35
N ALA A 78 14.84 -3.96 -0.09
CA ALA A 78 13.86 -4.37 0.90
C ALA A 78 14.26 -3.88 2.29
N ASP A 79 13.30 -3.41 3.08
CA ASP A 79 13.55 -3.09 4.49
C ASP A 79 13.86 -4.40 5.24
N PRO A 80 15.03 -4.54 5.89
CA PRO A 80 15.38 -5.76 6.61
C PRO A 80 14.40 -6.07 7.76
N ASN A 81 13.72 -5.06 8.30
CA ASN A 81 12.76 -5.22 9.39
C ASN A 81 11.33 -5.57 8.92
N ARG A 82 11.07 -5.63 7.61
CA ARG A 82 9.71 -5.84 7.05
C ARG A 82 9.03 -7.10 7.59
N MET A 83 9.78 -8.17 7.84
CA MET A 83 9.23 -9.42 8.39
C MET A 83 8.70 -9.24 9.82
N ASN A 84 9.38 -8.45 10.65
CA ASN A 84 8.92 -8.13 12.00
C ASN A 84 7.70 -7.21 11.96
N LEU A 85 7.68 -6.24 11.02
CA LEU A 85 6.52 -5.38 10.82
C LEU A 85 5.28 -6.21 10.46
N LEU A 86 5.41 -7.15 9.53
CA LEU A 86 4.32 -8.04 9.11
C LEU A 86 3.80 -8.91 10.25
N ARG A 87 4.69 -9.55 11.01
CA ARG A 87 4.30 -10.40 12.16
C ARG A 87 3.46 -9.66 13.20
N ASN A 88 3.70 -8.36 13.36
CA ASN A 88 3.04 -7.52 14.36
C ASN A 88 1.99 -6.57 13.74
N SER A 89 1.56 -6.81 12.50
CA SER A 89 0.65 -5.91 11.76
C SER A 89 -0.63 -5.60 12.53
N ALA A 90 -1.37 -6.64 12.93
CA ALA A 90 -2.66 -6.49 13.61
C ALA A 90 -2.53 -5.79 14.97
N GLN A 91 -1.42 -5.99 15.68
CA GLN A 91 -1.15 -5.38 16.99
C GLN A 91 -0.79 -3.90 16.85
N ARG A 92 -0.02 -3.54 15.81
CA ARG A 92 0.40 -2.15 15.57
C ARG A 92 -0.68 -1.30 14.93
N MET A 93 -1.65 -1.90 14.26
CA MET A 93 -2.67 -1.22 13.46
C MET A 93 -3.35 -0.03 14.17
N SER A 94 -3.63 -0.12 15.47
CA SER A 94 -4.26 0.99 16.22
C SER A 94 -3.31 2.15 16.52
N ALA A 95 -1.99 1.92 16.52
CA ALA A 95 -0.95 2.89 16.85
C ALA A 95 -0.09 3.31 15.64
N ASP A 96 -0.36 2.77 14.46
CA ASP A 96 0.36 3.06 13.23
C ASP A 96 -0.60 3.05 12.03
N GLY A 97 -0.82 4.22 11.43
CA GLY A 97 -1.58 4.33 10.20
C GLY A 97 -2.04 5.76 9.93
N LEU A 98 -3.26 5.93 9.42
CA LEU A 98 -3.84 7.24 9.13
C LEU A 98 -3.80 8.18 10.34
N ASN A 99 -4.04 7.65 11.54
CA ASN A 99 -4.01 8.41 12.79
C ASN A 99 -2.61 8.90 13.22
N THR A 100 -1.53 8.36 12.65
CA THR A 100 -0.15 8.76 12.95
C THR A 100 0.60 9.33 11.76
N LEU A 101 -0.09 9.53 10.62
CA LEU A 101 0.48 10.05 9.40
C LEU A 101 1.05 11.46 9.61
N LYS A 102 2.35 11.62 9.35
CA LYS A 102 3.10 12.87 9.39
C LYS A 102 3.71 13.15 8.02
N TYR A 103 3.42 14.33 7.49
CA TYR A 103 4.00 14.85 6.26
C TYR A 103 4.02 16.37 6.32
N LYS A 104 4.87 16.99 5.51
CA LYS A 104 4.80 18.43 5.25
C LYS A 104 4.38 18.65 3.80
N LEU A 105 3.32 19.41 3.60
CA LEU A 105 2.90 19.82 2.25
C LEU A 105 3.91 20.83 1.70
N ASP A 106 4.45 20.54 0.51
CA ASP A 106 5.39 21.43 -0.19
C ASP A 106 4.65 22.25 -1.27
N LYS A 107 3.95 21.57 -2.18
CA LYS A 107 3.22 22.23 -3.28
C LYS A 107 1.99 21.43 -3.70
N VAL A 108 0.92 22.13 -4.04
CA VAL A 108 -0.21 21.58 -4.81
C VAL A 108 -0.21 22.25 -6.17
N ASP A 109 -0.17 21.45 -7.24
CA ASP A 109 -0.18 21.91 -8.63
C ASP A 109 -1.39 21.29 -9.36
N GLN A 110 -2.40 22.11 -9.63
CA GLN A 110 -3.61 21.69 -10.33
C GLN A 110 -3.40 21.85 -11.84
N GLN A 111 -3.44 20.74 -12.56
CA GLN A 111 -3.40 20.70 -14.02
C GLN A 111 -4.74 20.18 -14.57
N PRO A 112 -5.06 20.41 -15.86
CA PRO A 112 -6.37 20.04 -16.40
C PRO A 112 -6.77 18.57 -16.24
N LEU A 113 -5.80 17.64 -16.20
CA LEU A 113 -6.07 16.19 -16.12
C LEU A 113 -5.63 15.55 -14.79
N VAL A 114 -4.83 16.26 -13.99
CA VAL A 114 -4.19 15.69 -12.80
C VAL A 114 -3.87 16.80 -11.80
N THR A 115 -3.99 16.50 -10.51
CA THR A 115 -3.45 17.36 -9.44
C THR A 115 -2.23 16.69 -8.83
N PHE A 116 -1.08 17.35 -8.91
CA PHE A 116 0.13 16.90 -8.24
C PHE A 116 0.17 17.45 -6.82
N VAL A 117 0.25 16.57 -5.83
CA VAL A 117 0.44 16.93 -4.42
C VAL A 117 1.85 16.52 -4.02
N LYS A 118 2.76 17.50 -3.95
CA LYS A 118 4.15 17.30 -3.54
C LYS A 118 4.26 17.43 -2.03
N ILE A 119 4.79 16.40 -1.40
CA ILE A 119 4.98 16.33 0.05
C ILE A 119 6.44 16.02 0.39
N GLU A 120 6.85 16.46 1.57
CA GLU A 120 8.09 16.06 2.21
C GLU A 120 7.80 14.97 3.25
N LEU A 121 8.45 13.82 3.08
CA LEU A 121 8.41 12.68 4.00
C LEU A 121 9.81 12.39 4.51
N LYS A 122 9.98 12.32 5.82
CA LYS A 122 11.26 11.98 6.46
C LYS A 122 11.05 10.84 7.45
N ARG A 123 11.92 9.83 7.40
CA ARG A 123 11.91 8.73 8.37
C ARG A 123 12.03 9.22 9.82
N SER A 124 12.79 10.29 10.04
CA SER A 124 12.94 10.94 11.35
C SER A 124 11.64 11.51 11.94
N MET A 125 10.58 11.72 11.15
CA MET A 125 9.27 12.10 11.68
C MET A 125 8.61 10.97 12.48
N TYR A 126 9.05 9.73 12.26
CA TYR A 126 8.48 8.50 12.84
C TYR A 126 9.43 7.79 13.81
N SER A 127 10.68 8.23 13.92
CA SER A 127 11.61 7.80 14.96
C SER A 127 11.23 8.46 16.29
N LYS A 128 11.09 7.67 17.37
CA LYS A 128 11.23 8.18 18.74
C LYS A 128 12.69 8.08 19.15
#